data_AF-A0A976LQK9-F1
#
_entry.id   AF-A0A976LQK9-F1
#
_cell.length_a   1.000
_cell.length_b   1.000
_cell.length_c   1.000
_cell.angle_alpha   90.00
_cell.angle_beta   90.00
_cell.angle_gamma   90.00
#
_symmetry.space_group_name_H-M   'P 1'
#
loop_
_entity.id
_entity.type
_entity.pdbx_description
1 polymer ?
#
loop_
_entity_poly.entity_id
_entity_poly.type
_entity_poly.pdbx_seq_one_letter_code
_entity_poly.pdbx_strand_id
1 'polypeptide(L)'
;MATRLIVTENNPLVVVRASGAPGRTIISGTGNPSNTLGVPGDFYFDTTTTRFWGPKASQTNTWNIAQSFILDKPISLTHPWELSQVTGPVNGTYSVVINHNLGFAPNVTVKSSAGDILETGIDYNSINQITLTMAQPFSGTAYLS
;
A
#
# COMPACT_ATOMS: atom_id res chain seq x y z
N MET A 1 73.36 13.37 -47.03
CA MET A 1 71.95 13.81 -46.95
C MET A 1 71.38 13.28 -45.64
N ALA A 2 70.81 14.12 -44.79
CA ALA A 2 70.23 13.70 -43.52
C ALA A 2 68.71 13.54 -43.68
N THR A 3 68.17 12.39 -43.27
CA THR A 3 66.72 12.12 -43.32
C THR A 3 66.07 12.62 -42.03
N ARG A 4 65.04 13.46 -42.16
CA ARG A 4 64.22 13.95 -41.05
C ARG A 4 63.12 12.94 -40.74
N LEU A 5 63.18 12.33 -39.56
CA LEU A 5 62.09 11.49 -39.06
C LEU A 5 61.00 12.39 -38.45
N ILE A 6 59.77 12.28 -38.93
CA ILE A 6 58.62 12.95 -38.31
C ILE A 6 57.85 11.87 -37.57
N VAL A 7 57.91 11.90 -36.24
CA VAL A 7 57.08 11.05 -35.37
C VAL A 7 55.79 11.81 -35.11
N THR A 8 54.68 11.31 -35.64
CA THR A 8 53.34 11.82 -35.31
C THR A 8 52.80 10.97 -34.17
N GLU A 9 52.77 11.53 -32.97
CA GLU A 9 52.14 10.89 -31.82
C GLU A 9 50.62 10.99 -31.98
N ASN A 10 49.97 9.85 -32.23
CA ASN A 10 48.51 9.76 -32.17
C ASN A 10 48.13 9.77 -30.69
N ASN A 11 47.62 10.91 -30.21
CA ASN A 11 47.09 11.02 -28.86
C ASN A 11 45.58 10.69 -28.93
N PRO A 12 45.14 9.44 -28.70
CA PRO A 12 43.73 9.10 -28.79
C PRO A 12 42.96 9.90 -27.74
N LEU A 13 41.91 10.61 -28.16
CA LEU A 13 41.00 11.30 -27.26
C LEU A 13 40.28 10.24 -26.40
N VAL A 14 40.70 10.07 -25.15
CA VAL A 14 39.97 9.25 -24.18
C VAL A 14 38.74 10.04 -23.75
N VAL A 15 37.63 9.84 -24.47
CA VAL A 15 36.33 10.37 -24.06
C VAL A 15 35.82 9.53 -22.88
N VAL A 16 36.13 9.98 -21.66
CA VAL A 16 35.46 9.48 -20.46
C VAL A 16 34.04 10.04 -20.51
N ARG A 17 33.06 9.18 -20.83
CA ARG A 17 31.64 9.55 -20.70
C ARG A 17 31.36 9.73 -19.22
N ALA A 18 30.73 10.84 -18.85
CA ALA A 18 30.25 11.01 -17.48
C ALA A 18 29.38 9.80 -17.11
N SER A 19 29.55 9.29 -15.90
CA SER A 19 28.65 8.28 -15.34
C SER A 19 27.21 8.80 -15.46
N GLY A 20 26.28 7.93 -15.89
CA GLY A 20 24.87 8.27 -15.87
C GLY A 20 24.43 8.70 -14.47
N ALA A 21 23.33 9.45 -14.37
CA ALA A 21 22.76 9.80 -13.07
C ALA A 21 22.61 8.54 -12.19
N PRO A 22 22.90 8.61 -10.88
CA PRO A 22 22.76 7.47 -10.00
C PRO A 22 21.38 6.82 -10.19
N GLY A 23 21.37 5.49 -10.31
CA GLY A 23 20.11 4.74 -10.36
C GLY A 23 19.32 4.99 -9.06
N ARG A 24 18.00 5.07 -9.18
CA ARG A 24 17.12 5.13 -8.01
C ARG A 24 17.25 3.82 -7.24
N THR A 25 17.55 3.91 -5.96
CA THR A 25 17.76 2.74 -5.10
C THR A 25 16.64 2.63 -4.07
N ILE A 26 16.28 1.39 -3.71
CA ILE A 26 15.49 1.13 -2.49
C ILE A 26 16.49 0.83 -1.38
N ILE A 27 16.57 1.73 -0.41
CA ILE A 27 17.43 1.60 0.76
C ILE A 27 16.63 0.92 1.86
N SER A 28 17.25 0.07 2.67
CA SER A 28 16.61 -0.54 3.83
C SER A 28 17.32 -0.18 5.13
N GLY A 29 16.58 -0.14 6.22
CA GLY A 29 17.10 0.17 7.55
C GLY A 29 16.06 -0.09 8.63
N THR A 30 16.32 0.39 9.84
CA THR A 30 15.39 0.32 10.96
C THR A 30 14.94 1.72 11.38
N GLY A 31 13.64 1.88 11.61
CA GLY A 31 13.04 3.18 11.95
C GLY A 31 13.04 4.18 10.79
N ASN A 32 12.69 5.44 11.10
CA ASN A 32 12.54 6.49 10.11
C ASN A 32 13.86 6.82 9.40
N PRO A 33 13.86 7.03 8.08
CA PRO A 33 15.08 7.37 7.35
C PRO A 33 15.62 8.76 7.72
N SER A 34 16.94 8.84 7.94
CA SER A 34 17.63 10.12 8.09
C SER A 34 17.63 10.89 6.77
N ASN A 35 17.50 12.22 6.82
CA ASN A 35 17.64 13.07 5.63
C ASN A 35 19.05 13.02 5.00
N THR A 36 20.06 12.55 5.73
CA THR A 36 21.41 12.30 5.18
C THR A 36 21.51 10.99 4.39
N LEU A 37 20.52 10.10 4.51
CA LEU A 37 20.49 8.81 3.83
C LEU A 37 19.84 8.93 2.45
N GLY A 38 20.50 8.40 1.43
CA GLY A 38 20.03 8.38 0.05
C GLY A 38 20.05 9.74 -0.65
N VAL A 39 19.77 9.71 -1.94
CA VAL A 39 19.65 10.88 -2.82
C VAL A 39 18.19 11.08 -3.24
N PRO A 40 17.81 12.25 -3.77
CA PRO A 40 16.45 12.43 -4.24
C PRO A 40 16.04 11.42 -5.29
N GLY A 41 14.81 10.92 -5.16
CA GLY A 41 14.30 9.87 -6.01
C GLY A 41 14.48 8.44 -5.49
N ASP A 42 15.25 8.25 -4.41
CA ASP A 42 15.36 6.97 -3.71
C ASP A 42 14.08 6.66 -2.91
N PHE A 43 13.90 5.38 -2.63
CA PHE A 43 12.89 4.88 -1.71
C PHE A 43 13.56 4.27 -0.48
N TYR A 44 12.84 4.22 0.63
CA TYR A 44 13.33 3.64 1.87
C TYR A 44 12.32 2.66 2.45
N PHE A 45 12.82 1.52 2.93
CA PHE A 45 12.04 0.46 3.56
C PHE A 45 12.54 0.20 4.99
N ASP A 46 11.69 0.41 5.98
CA ASP A 46 11.96 0.00 7.36
C ASP A 46 11.60 -1.48 7.52
N THR A 47 12.62 -2.29 7.79
CA THR A 47 12.49 -3.74 7.93
C THR A 47 11.78 -4.16 9.23
N THR A 48 11.63 -3.24 10.19
CA THR A 48 10.98 -3.50 11.48
C THR A 48 9.49 -3.20 11.42
N THR A 49 9.12 -2.01 10.91
CA THR A 49 7.70 -1.58 10.85
C THR A 49 7.04 -1.83 9.49
N THR A 50 7.77 -2.43 8.55
CA THR A 50 7.40 -2.65 7.14
C THR A 50 6.94 -1.37 6.42
N ARG A 51 7.35 -0.22 6.94
CA ARG A 51 7.02 1.07 6.36
C ARG A 51 7.89 1.35 5.15
N PHE A 52 7.25 1.90 4.13
CA PHE A 52 7.86 2.29 2.88
C PHE A 52 7.67 3.80 2.68
N TRP A 53 8.77 4.52 2.47
CA TRP A 53 8.78 5.95 2.19
C TRP A 53 9.39 6.20 0.83
N GLY A 54 8.89 7.22 0.14
CA GLY A 54 9.52 7.76 -1.06
C GLY A 54 8.53 8.16 -2.15
N PRO A 55 9.04 8.69 -3.27
CA PRO A 55 10.46 9.00 -3.51
C PRO A 55 10.97 10.15 -2.62
N LYS A 56 12.25 10.12 -2.22
CA LYS A 56 12.89 11.23 -1.49
C LYS A 56 12.79 12.52 -2.31
N ALA A 57 12.40 13.62 -1.68
CA ALA A 57 12.02 14.84 -2.38
C ALA A 57 13.22 15.52 -3.09
N SER A 58 13.09 15.81 -4.38
CA SER A 58 14.14 16.48 -5.17
C SER A 58 14.42 17.92 -4.76
N GLN A 59 13.40 18.64 -4.30
CA GLN A 59 13.55 20.06 -3.98
C GLN A 59 14.20 20.27 -2.61
N THR A 60 13.79 19.49 -1.61
CA THR A 60 14.23 19.66 -0.22
C THR A 60 15.32 18.69 0.19
N ASN A 61 15.58 17.64 -0.61
CA ASN A 61 16.46 16.53 -0.25
C ASN A 61 16.09 15.90 1.11
N THR A 62 14.79 15.82 1.42
CA THR A 62 14.28 15.25 2.67
C THR A 62 13.33 14.09 2.43
N TRP A 63 13.22 13.22 3.43
CA TRP A 63 12.18 12.20 3.51
C TRP A 63 10.92 12.81 4.11
N ASN A 64 9.78 12.64 3.42
CA ASN A 64 8.49 12.99 4.00
C ASN A 64 8.03 11.84 4.91
N ILE A 65 8.40 11.91 6.19
CA ILE A 65 8.10 10.84 7.16
C ILE A 65 6.59 10.66 7.42
N ALA A 66 5.76 11.68 7.14
CA ALA A 66 4.32 11.62 7.29
C ALA A 66 3.62 10.87 6.13
N GLN A 67 4.27 10.79 4.98
CA GLN A 67 3.77 10.08 3.81
C GLN A 67 4.49 8.74 3.69
N SER A 68 3.93 7.73 4.34
CA SER A 68 4.45 6.35 4.34
C SER A 68 3.36 5.35 4.00
N PHE A 69 3.74 4.24 3.37
CA PHE A 69 2.88 3.07 3.22
C PHE A 69 3.32 1.97 4.19
N ILE A 70 2.38 1.30 4.86
CA ILE A 70 2.69 0.13 5.71
C ILE A 70 2.36 -1.10 4.88
N LEU A 71 3.37 -1.93 4.57
CA LEU A 71 3.20 -3.08 3.66
C LEU A 71 2.54 -4.29 4.33
N ASP A 72 2.65 -4.42 5.65
CA ASP A 72 2.04 -5.52 6.41
C ASP A 72 0.64 -5.18 6.95
N LYS A 73 0.09 -3.99 6.68
CA LYS A 73 -1.22 -3.62 7.21
C LYS A 73 -2.27 -4.58 6.63
N PRO A 74 -2.95 -5.41 7.46
CA PRO A 74 -4.04 -6.22 6.97
C PRO A 74 -5.13 -5.27 6.47
N ILE A 75 -5.41 -5.33 5.17
CA ILE A 75 -6.53 -4.62 4.53
C ILE A 75 -7.83 -5.43 4.60
N SER A 76 -7.84 -6.52 5.37
CA SER A 76 -9.01 -7.35 5.60
C SER A 76 -9.57 -7.17 7.00
N LEU A 77 -10.89 -7.36 7.12
CA LEU A 77 -11.59 -7.38 8.40
C LEU A 77 -12.52 -8.60 8.46
N THR A 78 -12.48 -9.30 9.59
CA THR A 78 -13.45 -10.33 9.95
C THR A 78 -14.39 -9.76 11.01
N HIS A 79 -15.69 -9.70 10.71
CA HIS A 79 -16.70 -9.14 11.61
C HIS A 79 -17.80 -10.17 11.90
N PRO A 80 -17.79 -10.82 13.09
CA PRO A 80 -18.89 -11.67 13.52
C PRO A 80 -20.05 -10.82 14.08
N TRP A 81 -21.28 -11.30 13.93
CA TRP A 81 -22.45 -10.75 14.61
C TRP A 81 -23.37 -11.84 15.14
N GLU A 82 -24.07 -11.48 16.21
CA GLU A 82 -25.12 -12.28 16.85
C GLU A 82 -26.51 -11.81 16.41
N LEU A 83 -27.52 -12.67 16.61
CA LEU A 83 -28.92 -12.34 16.26
C LEU A 83 -29.44 -11.07 16.94
N SER A 84 -28.95 -10.76 18.14
CA SER A 84 -29.33 -9.53 18.87
C SER A 84 -28.81 -8.24 18.23
N GLN A 85 -27.81 -8.33 17.35
CA GLN A 85 -27.24 -7.20 16.62
C GLN A 85 -27.92 -6.99 15.27
N VAL A 86 -28.81 -7.91 14.87
CA VAL A 86 -29.63 -7.77 13.65
C VAL A 86 -30.81 -6.85 13.95
N THR A 87 -30.95 -5.78 13.17
CA THR A 87 -32.06 -4.83 13.29
C THR A 87 -33.11 -5.10 12.22
N GLY A 88 -34.38 -5.22 12.61
CA GLY A 88 -35.51 -5.40 11.69
C GLY A 88 -36.58 -6.37 12.22
N PRO A 89 -37.57 -6.72 11.38
CA PRO A 89 -37.68 -6.31 9.98
C PRO A 89 -38.25 -4.89 9.84
N VAL A 90 -37.68 -4.09 8.95
CA VAL A 90 -38.28 -2.84 8.44
C VAL A 90 -38.62 -3.08 6.98
N ASN A 91 -39.90 -2.97 6.59
CA ASN A 91 -40.39 -3.31 5.25
C ASN A 91 -39.99 -4.73 4.77
N GLY A 92 -39.88 -5.69 5.69
CA GLY A 92 -39.51 -7.07 5.37
C GLY A 92 -38.00 -7.33 5.22
N THR A 93 -37.15 -6.36 5.52
CA THR A 93 -35.68 -6.51 5.44
C THR A 93 -35.04 -6.42 6.82
N TYR A 94 -34.10 -7.32 7.09
CA TYR A 94 -33.23 -7.31 8.25
C TYR A 94 -31.89 -6.68 7.88
N SER A 95 -31.25 -6.01 8.84
CA SER A 95 -30.01 -5.27 8.58
C SER A 95 -28.97 -5.44 9.69
N VAL A 96 -27.70 -5.41 9.30
CA VAL A 96 -26.54 -5.40 10.20
C VAL A 96 -25.56 -4.34 9.72
N VAL A 97 -25.21 -3.40 10.60
CA VAL A 97 -24.23 -2.36 10.29
C VAL A 97 -22.83 -2.82 10.70
N ILE A 98 -21.88 -2.74 9.77
CA ILE A 98 -20.48 -3.11 9.99
C ILE A 98 -19.61 -1.87 9.80
N ASN A 99 -19.02 -1.41 10.90
CA ASN A 99 -18.01 -0.34 10.90
C ASN A 99 -16.63 -0.95 10.69
N HIS A 100 -16.06 -0.82 9.49
CA HIS A 100 -14.82 -1.52 9.12
C HIS A 100 -13.57 -0.65 9.08
N ASN A 101 -13.69 0.67 8.90
CA ASN A 101 -12.56 1.61 8.92
C ASN A 101 -11.38 1.26 7.98
N LEU A 102 -11.67 0.57 6.87
CA LEU A 102 -10.63 0.13 5.92
C LEU A 102 -10.18 1.26 4.98
N GLY A 103 -10.99 2.32 4.81
CA GLY A 103 -10.69 3.47 3.96
C GLY A 103 -10.96 3.25 2.47
N PHE A 104 -11.65 2.18 2.09
CA PHE A 104 -12.08 1.86 0.73
C PHE A 104 -13.37 1.03 0.77
N ALA A 105 -14.00 0.74 -0.38
CA ALA A 105 -15.14 -0.18 -0.46
C ALA A 105 -14.63 -1.62 -0.68
N PRO A 106 -14.64 -2.50 0.34
CA PRO A 106 -14.08 -3.86 0.24
C PRO A 106 -15.06 -4.84 -0.43
N ASN A 107 -14.56 -5.97 -0.92
CA ASN A 107 -15.43 -7.09 -1.24
C ASN A 107 -15.90 -7.73 0.06
N VAL A 108 -17.14 -8.24 0.10
CA VAL A 108 -17.72 -8.85 1.31
C VAL A 108 -18.14 -10.28 1.01
N THR A 109 -17.63 -11.21 1.80
CA THR A 109 -18.13 -12.60 1.85
C THR A 109 -18.82 -12.83 3.17
N VAL A 110 -20.09 -13.26 3.14
CA VAL A 110 -20.86 -13.57 4.36
C VAL A 110 -20.94 -15.07 4.56
N LYS A 111 -20.61 -15.52 5.77
CA LYS A 111 -20.74 -16.90 6.22
C LYS A 111 -21.72 -16.97 7.38
N SER A 112 -22.73 -17.84 7.31
CA SER A 112 -23.64 -18.09 8.43
C SER A 112 -22.94 -18.82 9.57
N SER A 113 -23.50 -18.79 10.77
CA SER A 113 -23.02 -19.59 11.91
C SER A 113 -23.11 -21.10 11.66
N ALA A 114 -23.98 -21.55 10.76
CA ALA A 114 -24.05 -22.94 10.29
C ALA A 114 -22.91 -23.31 9.33
N GLY A 115 -22.20 -22.32 8.80
CA GLY A 115 -21.03 -22.50 7.94
C GLY A 115 -21.25 -22.27 6.45
N ASP A 116 -22.49 -21.98 6.04
CA ASP A 116 -22.85 -21.73 4.64
C ASP A 116 -22.40 -20.33 4.21
N ILE A 117 -21.96 -20.21 2.96
CA ILE A 117 -21.74 -18.89 2.34
C ILE A 117 -23.09 -18.40 1.81
N LEU A 118 -23.47 -17.19 2.22
CA LEU A 118 -24.76 -16.59 1.87
C LEU A 118 -24.54 -15.32 1.07
N GLU A 119 -25.38 -15.12 0.07
CA GLU A 119 -25.50 -13.85 -0.62
C GLU A 119 -26.45 -12.94 0.17
N THR A 120 -25.99 -11.74 0.49
CA THR A 120 -26.76 -10.71 1.17
C THR A 120 -26.73 -9.43 0.33
N GLY A 121 -27.71 -8.56 0.48
CA GLY A 121 -27.58 -7.21 -0.04
C GLY A 121 -26.45 -6.48 0.70
N ILE A 122 -25.66 -5.68 -0.01
CA ILE A 122 -24.56 -4.92 0.56
C ILE A 122 -24.74 -3.47 0.16
N ASP A 123 -25.02 -2.62 1.15
CA ASP A 123 -25.08 -1.18 0.97
C ASP A 123 -23.77 -0.57 1.48
N TYR A 124 -23.02 0.10 0.60
CA TYR A 124 -21.78 0.80 0.95
C TYR A 124 -22.10 2.22 1.44
N ASN A 125 -22.40 2.37 2.74
CA ASN A 125 -22.76 3.67 3.31
C ASN A 125 -21.60 4.68 3.27
N SER A 126 -20.36 4.23 3.46
CA SER A 126 -19.14 5.04 3.32
C SER A 126 -17.90 4.17 3.08
N ILE A 127 -16.73 4.78 2.88
CA ILE A 127 -15.43 4.06 2.81
C ILE A 127 -15.03 3.34 4.10
N ASN A 128 -15.79 3.51 5.19
CA ASN A 128 -15.50 2.94 6.50
C ASN A 128 -16.71 2.18 7.10
N GLN A 129 -17.84 2.11 6.40
CA GLN A 129 -19.05 1.48 6.90
C GLN A 129 -19.86 0.85 5.77
N ILE A 130 -20.34 -0.37 6.00
CA ILE A 130 -21.32 -1.07 5.16
C ILE A 130 -22.54 -1.49 5.99
N THR A 131 -23.66 -1.68 5.33
CA THR A 131 -24.86 -2.31 5.90
C THR A 131 -25.19 -3.55 5.09
N LEU A 132 -25.26 -4.69 5.76
CA LEU A 132 -25.75 -5.91 5.16
C LEU A 132 -27.26 -5.95 5.27
N THR A 133 -27.95 -6.32 4.20
CA THR A 133 -29.40 -6.50 4.16
C THR A 133 -29.76 -7.94 3.83
N MET A 134 -30.74 -8.49 4.56
CA MET A 134 -31.06 -9.91 4.56
C MET A 134 -32.58 -10.12 4.54
N ALA A 135 -33.03 -11.19 3.89
CA ALA A 135 -34.44 -11.59 3.86
C ALA A 135 -34.90 -12.28 5.16
N GLN A 136 -33.96 -12.84 5.93
CA GLN A 136 -34.21 -13.48 7.23
C GLN A 136 -33.09 -13.13 8.21
N PRO A 137 -33.37 -13.10 9.53
CA PRO A 137 -32.33 -12.83 10.52
C PRO A 137 -31.48 -14.09 10.72
N PHE A 138 -30.16 -13.94 10.68
CA PHE A 138 -29.22 -15.01 11.03
C PHE A 138 -27.98 -14.42 11.71
N SER A 139 -27.28 -15.21 12.53
CA SER A 139 -25.94 -14.88 13.04
C SER A 139 -24.87 -15.40 12.10
N GLY A 140 -23.74 -14.71 12.02
CA GLY A 140 -22.73 -15.04 11.03
C GLY A 140 -21.46 -14.23 11.16
N THR A 141 -20.65 -14.27 10.11
CA THR A 141 -19.38 -13.55 10.02
C THR A 141 -19.22 -13.01 8.61
N ALA A 142 -18.85 -11.74 8.50
CA ALA A 142 -18.47 -11.11 7.25
C ALA A 142 -16.94 -11.05 7.16
N TYR A 143 -16.42 -11.42 6.01
CA TYR A 143 -15.02 -11.27 5.64
C TYR A 143 -14.93 -10.18 4.58
N LEU A 144 -14.23 -9.10 4.91
CA LEU A 144 -14.07 -7.91 4.07
C LEU A 144 -12.63 -7.88 3.56
N SER A 145 -12.40 -7.70 2.25
CA SER A 145 -11.07 -7.59 1.63
C SER A 145 -11.06 -6.85 0.30
#